data_AF-A0A3C1H980-F1
#
_entry.id   AF-A0A3C1H980-F1
#
_cell.length_a   1.000
_cell.length_b   1.000
_cell.length_c   1.000
_cell.angle_alpha   90.00
_cell.angle_beta   90.00
_cell.angle_gamma   90.00
#
_symmetry.space_group_name_H-M   'P 1'
#
loop_
_entity.id
_entity.type
_entity.pdbx_description
1 polymer ?
#
loop_
_entity_poly.entity_id
_entity_poly.type
_entity_poly.pdbx_seq_one_letter_code
_entity_poly.pdbx_strand_id
1 'polypeptide(L)'
;MKLKLKENPREWQKFAAVVAILLCGVAWMARRRGWLPPAGFLPVCGLALLVPLTSLVIPRPFRVLYRVGMTASHHVGQVMGRILLTLFFLLVLTPLGLLLRLAGKDLLRLRPAPEAKTFWTPCRDARDLDRMF
;
A
#
# COMPACT_ATOMS: atom_id res chain seq x y z
N MET A 1 13.93 -2.48 2.50
CA MET A 1 13.64 -3.56 3.48
C MET A 1 13.79 -4.91 2.80
N LYS A 2 14.47 -5.88 3.41
CA LYS A 2 14.59 -7.24 2.86
C LYS A 2 13.27 -8.01 3.08
N LEU A 3 12.73 -8.62 2.03
CA LEU A 3 11.54 -9.45 2.11
C LEU A 3 11.84 -10.74 2.88
N LYS A 4 11.34 -10.86 4.12
CA LYS A 4 11.31 -12.14 4.85
C LYS A 4 10.10 -12.95 4.39
N LEU A 5 10.27 -13.72 3.31
CA LEU A 5 9.25 -14.65 2.83
C LEU A 5 9.21 -15.86 3.76
N LYS A 6 8.10 -16.07 4.48
CA LYS A 6 7.87 -17.30 5.24
C LYS A 6 7.58 -18.42 4.25
N GLU A 7 8.47 -19.40 4.17
CA GLU A 7 8.31 -20.57 3.28
C GLU A 7 7.42 -21.63 3.94
N ASN A 8 6.22 -21.24 4.36
CA ASN A 8 5.22 -22.16 4.90
C ASN A 8 4.30 -22.66 3.76
N PRO A 9 4.12 -23.98 3.58
CA PRO A 9 3.30 -24.53 2.50
C PRO A 9 1.82 -24.08 2.57
N ARG A 10 1.33 -23.75 3.76
CA ARG A 10 -0.02 -23.21 3.98
C ARG A 10 -0.23 -21.80 3.41
N GLU A 11 0.82 -20.98 3.31
CA GLU A 11 0.71 -19.61 2.75
C GLU A 11 0.55 -19.66 1.23
N TRP A 12 1.19 -20.63 0.57
CA TRP A 12 1.04 -20.85 -0.87
C TRP A 12 -0.38 -21.29 -1.24
N GLN A 13 -1.00 -22.12 -0.41
CA GLN A 13 -2.39 -22.57 -0.59
C GLN A 13 -3.38 -21.41 -0.42
N LYS A 14 -3.17 -20.52 0.55
CA LYS A 14 -3.99 -19.31 0.72
C LYS A 14 -3.88 -18.39 -0.50
N PHE A 15 -2.67 -18.20 -1.03
CA PHE A 15 -2.48 -17.39 -2.23
C PHE A 15 -3.17 -18.02 -3.45
N ALA A 16 -3.01 -19.32 -3.66
CA ALA A 16 -3.69 -20.05 -4.74
C ALA A 16 -5.22 -19.97 -4.61
N ALA A 17 -5.76 -20.11 -3.40
CA ALA A 17 -7.19 -19.97 -3.13
C ALA A 17 -7.71 -18.55 -3.43
N VAL A 18 -6.96 -17.52 -3.02
CA VAL A 18 -7.32 -16.12 -3.32
C VAL A 18 -7.33 -15.85 -4.82
N VAL A 19 -6.31 -16.31 -5.55
CA VAL A 19 -6.25 -16.17 -7.01
C VAL A 19 -7.41 -16.91 -7.69
N ALA A 20 -7.74 -18.12 -7.25
CA ALA A 20 -8.87 -18.89 -7.79
C ALA A 20 -10.21 -18.19 -7.55
N ILE A 21 -10.43 -17.64 -6.35
CA ILE A 21 -11.64 -16.86 -6.03
C ILE A 21 -11.73 -15.62 -6.92
N LEU A 22 -10.61 -14.92 -7.12
CA LEU A 22 -10.55 -13.70 -7.92
C LEU A 22 -10.84 -13.99 -9.40
N LEU A 23 -10.28 -15.07 -9.96
CA LEU A 23 -10.59 -15.54 -11.31
C LEU A 23 -12.05 -15.97 -11.47
N CYS A 24 -12.62 -16.68 -10.48
CA CYS A 24 -14.05 -17.00 -10.45
C CYS A 24 -14.92 -15.74 -10.41
N GLY A 25 -14.53 -14.73 -9.63
CA GLY A 25 -15.22 -13.44 -9.57
C GLY A 25 -15.18 -12.69 -10.90
N VAL A 26 -14.02 -12.65 -11.56
CA VAL A 26 -13.86 -12.04 -12.89
C VAL A 26 -14.68 -12.80 -13.95
N ALA A 27 -14.67 -14.13 -13.95
CA ALA A 27 -15.48 -14.95 -14.85
C ALA A 27 -16.98 -14.72 -14.62
N TRP A 28 -17.41 -14.60 -13.37
CA TRP A 28 -18.80 -14.27 -13.02
C TRP A 28 -19.19 -12.87 -13.48
N MET A 29 -18.30 -11.88 -13.32
CA MET A 29 -18.54 -10.52 -13.75
C MET A 29 -18.55 -10.38 -15.28
N ALA A 30 -17.67 -11.11 -15.99
CA ALA A 30 -17.66 -11.18 -17.45
C ALA A 30 -18.94 -11.87 -18.01
N ARG A 31 -19.47 -12.87 -17.29
CA ARG A 31 -20.78 -13.46 -17.58
C ARG A 31 -21.91 -12.44 -17.37
N ARG A 32 -21.90 -11.66 -16.28
CA ARG A 32 -22.90 -10.60 -16.05
C ARG A 32 -22.88 -9.51 -17.12
N ARG A 33 -21.71 -9.24 -17.72
CA ARG A 33 -21.54 -8.24 -18.78
C ARG A 33 -21.93 -8.74 -20.18
N GLY A 34 -22.29 -10.02 -20.33
CA GLY A 34 -22.80 -10.59 -21.59
C GLY A 34 -21.74 -10.87 -22.65
N TRP A 35 -20.44 -10.81 -22.31
CA TRP A 35 -19.35 -10.96 -23.28
C TRP A 35 -18.98 -12.43 -23.58
N LEU A 36 -19.60 -13.40 -22.90
CA LEU A 36 -19.28 -14.83 -23.01
C LEU A 36 -20.54 -15.68 -23.20
N PRO A 37 -20.63 -16.52 -24.24
CA PRO A 37 -21.70 -17.51 -24.36
C PRO A 37 -21.60 -18.57 -23.24
N PRO A 38 -22.73 -19.16 -22.80
CA PRO A 38 -22.79 -20.06 -21.64
C PRO A 38 -21.88 -21.30 -21.74
N ALA A 39 -21.51 -21.71 -22.96
CA ALA A 39 -20.59 -22.82 -23.21
C ALA A 39 -19.12 -22.53 -22.85
N GLY A 40 -18.71 -21.26 -22.80
CA GLY A 40 -17.34 -20.85 -22.43
C GLY A 40 -17.10 -20.76 -20.92
N PHE A 41 -18.16 -20.75 -20.11
CA PHE A 41 -18.08 -20.58 -18.65
C PHE A 41 -17.55 -21.84 -17.94
N LEU A 42 -18.03 -23.02 -18.33
CA LEU A 42 -17.61 -24.30 -17.75
C LEU A 42 -16.11 -24.62 -17.95
N PRO A 43 -15.53 -24.49 -19.16
CA PRO A 43 -14.11 -24.77 -19.36
C PRO A 43 -13.22 -23.73 -18.67
N VAL A 44 -13.63 -22.45 -18.61
CA VAL A 44 -12.87 -21.41 -17.90
C VAL A 44 -12.90 -21.61 -16.39
N CYS A 45 -14.06 -21.95 -15.82
CA CYS A 45 -14.15 -22.31 -14.40
C CYS A 45 -13.40 -23.62 -14.09
N GLY A 46 -13.48 -24.61 -14.98
CA GLY A 46 -12.73 -25.87 -14.86
C GLY A 46 -11.21 -25.63 -14.89
N LEU A 47 -10.73 -24.80 -15.81
CA LEU A 47 -9.32 -24.42 -15.90
C LEU A 47 -8.88 -23.60 -14.68
N ALA A 48 -9.73 -22.67 -14.21
CA ALA A 48 -9.46 -21.87 -13.01
C ALA A 48 -9.41 -22.71 -11.72
N LEU A 49 -10.16 -23.81 -11.65
CA LEU A 49 -10.13 -24.79 -10.55
C LEU A 49 -8.99 -25.81 -10.68
N LEU A 50 -8.55 -26.13 -11.91
CA LEU A 50 -7.40 -27.00 -12.15
C LEU A 50 -6.06 -26.35 -11.77
N VAL A 51 -5.93 -25.03 -11.85
CA VAL A 51 -4.73 -24.29 -11.43
C VAL A 51 -4.40 -24.46 -9.93
N PRO A 52 -5.34 -24.32 -8.97
CA PRO A 52 -5.05 -24.61 -7.57
C PRO A 52 -4.88 -26.10 -7.29
N LEU A 53 -5.60 -27.00 -8.00
CA LEU A 53 -5.40 -28.45 -7.88
C LEU A 53 -4.02 -28.91 -8.36
N THR A 54 -3.51 -28.36 -9.45
CA THR A 54 -2.15 -28.66 -9.94
C THR A 54 -1.06 -28.09 -9.02
N SER A 55 -1.36 -27.06 -8.23
CA SER A 55 -0.46 -26.56 -7.17
C SER A 55 -0.26 -27.55 -6.02
N LEU A 56 -1.20 -28.50 -5.81
CA LEU A 56 -1.04 -29.57 -4.81
C LEU A 56 -0.05 -30.66 -5.26
N VAL A 57 0.11 -30.89 -6.56
CA VAL A 57 0.87 -32.03 -7.10
C VAL A 57 2.34 -31.66 -7.35
N ILE A 58 2.64 -30.40 -7.74
CA ILE A 58 4.01 -29.99 -8.06
C ILE A 58 4.34 -28.64 -7.36
N PRO A 59 4.91 -28.67 -6.14
CA PRO A 59 5.15 -27.46 -5.34
C PRO A 59 6.34 -26.60 -5.81
N ARG A 60 7.22 -27.13 -6.68
CA ARG A 60 8.46 -26.47 -7.11
C ARG A 60 8.26 -25.22 -7.99
N PRO A 61 7.50 -25.25 -9.10
CA PRO A 61 7.28 -24.07 -9.93
C PRO A 61 6.41 -23.01 -9.23
N PHE A 62 5.47 -23.45 -8.38
CA PHE A 62 4.59 -22.54 -7.64
C PHE A 62 5.35 -21.67 -6.62
N ARG A 63 6.44 -22.20 -6.04
CA ARG A 63 7.35 -21.44 -5.16
C ARG A 63 8.04 -20.29 -5.89
N VAL A 64 8.46 -20.50 -7.15
CA VAL A 64 9.09 -19.46 -7.97
C VAL A 64 8.07 -18.39 -8.35
N LEU A 65 6.88 -18.81 -8.78
CA LEU A 65 5.79 -17.88 -9.13
C LEU A 65 5.34 -17.04 -7.92
N TYR A 66 5.19 -17.66 -6.74
CA TYR A 66 4.87 -16.94 -5.50
C TYR A 66 5.97 -15.94 -5.12
N ARG A 67 7.24 -16.34 -5.21
CA ARG A 67 8.37 -15.45 -4.91
C ARG A 67 8.38 -14.24 -5.84
N VAL A 68 8.22 -14.45 -7.15
CA VAL A 68 8.19 -13.36 -8.15
C VAL A 68 6.97 -12.47 -7.97
N GLY A 69 5.79 -13.05 -7.72
CA GLY A 69 4.56 -12.31 -7.47
C GLY A 69 4.64 -11.46 -6.21
N MET A 70 5.21 -11.99 -5.13
CA MET A 70 5.40 -11.26 -3.88
C MET A 70 6.44 -10.15 -4.00
N THR A 71 7.55 -10.37 -4.71
CA THR A 71 8.55 -9.31 -4.94
C THR A 71 7.97 -8.19 -5.80
N ALA A 72 7.25 -8.55 -6.88
CA ALA A 72 6.57 -7.57 -7.72
C ALA A 72 5.55 -6.75 -6.92
N SER A 73 4.69 -7.43 -6.16
CA SER A 73 3.68 -6.78 -5.32
C SER A 73 4.31 -5.85 -4.28
N HIS A 74 5.45 -6.24 -3.69
CA HIS A 74 6.17 -5.38 -2.75
C HIS A 74 6.71 -4.11 -3.41
N HIS A 75 7.32 -4.23 -4.59
CA HIS A 75 7.80 -3.06 -5.33
C HIS A 75 6.67 -2.14 -5.75
N VAL A 76 5.56 -2.70 -6.24
CA VAL A 76 4.35 -1.92 -6.56
C VAL A 76 3.83 -1.22 -5.31
N GLY A 77 3.75 -1.91 -4.17
CA GLY A 77 3.33 -1.33 -2.90
C GLY A 77 4.24 -0.19 -2.43
N GLN A 78 5.56 -0.32 -2.60
CA GLN A 78 6.50 0.76 -2.28
C GLN A 78 6.29 1.99 -3.17
N VAL A 79 6.10 1.77 -4.47
CA VAL A 79 5.85 2.86 -5.43
C VAL A 79 4.52 3.53 -5.12
N MET A 80 3.46 2.76 -4.88
CA MET A 80 2.14 3.28 -4.52
C MET A 80 2.15 4.04 -3.20
N GLY A 81 2.87 3.54 -2.18
CA GLY A 81 3.03 4.26 -0.91
C GLY A 81 3.70 5.62 -1.11
N ARG A 82 4.73 5.70 -1.95
CA ARG A 82 5.38 6.97 -2.32
C ARG A 82 4.42 7.89 -3.07
N ILE A 83 3.73 7.38 -4.08
CA ILE A 83 2.77 8.16 -4.88
C ILE A 83 1.67 8.72 -3.98
N LEU A 84 1.07 7.89 -3.13
CA LEU A 84 -0.01 8.30 -2.23
C LEU A 84 0.47 9.37 -1.24
N LEU A 85 1.67 9.19 -0.67
CA LEU A 85 2.25 10.16 0.25
C LEU A 85 2.58 11.49 -0.45
N THR A 86 3.16 11.43 -1.66
CA THR A 86 3.44 12.62 -2.47
C THR A 86 2.15 13.34 -2.83
N LEU A 87 1.12 12.61 -3.24
CA LEU A 87 -0.18 13.17 -3.59
C LEU A 87 -0.85 13.81 -2.37
N PHE A 88 -0.83 13.13 -1.22
CA PHE A 88 -1.33 13.67 0.03
C PHE A 88 -0.59 14.95 0.44
N PHE A 89 0.73 14.96 0.32
CA PHE A 89 1.53 16.15 0.62
C PHE A 89 1.18 17.31 -0.32
N LEU A 90 1.06 17.06 -1.63
CA LEU A 90 0.80 18.10 -2.62
C LEU A 90 -0.65 18.58 -2.63
N LEU A 91 -1.62 17.69 -2.43
CA LEU A 91 -3.04 18.04 -2.50
C LEU A 91 -3.64 18.45 -1.16
N VAL A 92 -3.06 18.03 -0.04
CA VAL A 92 -3.59 18.33 1.29
C VAL A 92 -2.67 19.29 2.03
N LEU A 93 -1.41 18.88 2.30
CA LEU A 93 -0.52 19.69 3.14
C LEU A 93 -0.11 21.00 2.47
N THR A 94 0.23 20.96 1.18
CA THR A 94 0.71 22.13 0.44
C THR A 94 -0.35 23.23 0.35
N PRO A 95 -1.60 22.97 -0.11
CA PRO A 95 -2.63 24.00 -0.13
C PRO A 95 -3.05 24.42 1.26
N LEU A 96 -3.05 23.52 2.26
CA LEU A 96 -3.32 23.90 3.65
C LEU A 96 -2.28 24.90 4.17
N GLY A 97 -0.99 24.66 3.91
CA GLY A 97 0.09 25.59 4.25
C GLY A 97 -0.02 26.92 3.49
N LEU A 98 -0.42 26.88 2.22
CA LEU A 98 -0.64 28.06 1.40
C LEU A 98 -1.83 28.90 1.91
N LEU A 99 -2.93 28.26 2.29
CA LEU A 99 -4.10 28.90 2.91
C LEU A 99 -3.73 29.56 4.24
N LEU A 100 -2.95 28.87 5.09
CA LEU A 100 -2.47 29.43 6.35
C LEU A 100 -1.55 30.64 6.13
N ARG A 101 -0.69 30.57 5.10
CA ARG A 101 0.19 31.68 4.70
C ARG A 101 -0.60 32.87 4.17
N LEU A 102 -1.63 32.65 3.36
CA LEU A 102 -2.56 33.69 2.88
C LEU A 102 -3.39 34.29 4.02
N ALA A 103 -3.77 33.49 5.02
CA ALA A 103 -4.41 33.95 6.25
C ALA A 103 -3.46 34.71 7.20
N GLY A 104 -2.22 34.97 6.78
CA GLY A 104 -1.23 35.74 7.54
C GLY A 104 -0.59 35.00 8.71
N LYS A 105 -0.93 33.73 8.94
CA LYS A 105 -0.40 32.92 10.04
C LYS A 105 0.98 32.39 9.67
N ASP A 106 2.01 32.91 10.34
CA ASP A 106 3.38 32.41 10.26
C ASP A 106 3.63 31.40 11.38
N LEU A 107 3.23 30.15 11.18
CA LEU A 107 3.35 29.09 12.18
C LEU A 107 4.81 28.75 12.48
N LEU A 108 5.70 28.88 11.50
CA LEU A 108 7.12 28.57 11.67
C LEU A 108 7.96 29.80 12.08
N ARG A 109 7.34 30.99 12.24
CA ARG A 109 8.04 32.26 12.53
C ARG A 109 9.25 32.47 11.62
N LEU A 110 9.11 32.10 10.34
CA LEU A 110 10.19 32.13 9.36
C LEU A 110 10.46 33.56 8.86
N ARG A 111 9.51 34.48 9.02
CA ARG A 111 9.75 35.88 8.68
C ARG A 111 10.77 36.48 9.65
N PRO A 112 11.85 37.10 9.14
CA PRO A 112 12.75 37.87 9.98
C PRO A 112 11.96 39.03 10.59
N ALA A 113 11.84 39.03 11.91
CA ALA A 113 11.24 40.14 12.64
C ALA A 113 12.25 41.30 12.63
N PRO A 114 11.94 42.44 11.98
CA PRO A 114 12.89 43.56 11.84
C PRO A 114 13.32 44.15 13.19
N GLU A 115 12.49 43.97 14.22
CA GLU A 115 12.72 44.49 15.57
C GLU A 115 13.36 43.46 16.52
N ALA A 116 13.53 42.20 16.09
CA ALA A 116 14.11 41.16 16.94
C ALA A 116 15.64 41.20 16.90
N LYS A 117 16.28 41.55 18.03
CA LYS A 117 17.74 41.54 18.18
C LYS A 117 18.35 40.14 18.03
N THR A 118 17.59 39.08 18.29
CA THR A 118 18.04 37.69 18.21
C THR A 118 16.88 36.74 17.86
N PHE A 119 17.19 35.63 17.20
CA PHE A 119 16.23 34.53 16.94
C PHE A 119 16.08 33.55 18.12
N TRP A 120 16.74 33.81 19.25
CA TRP A 120 16.73 32.94 20.41
C TRP A 120 15.36 33.00 21.11
N THR A 121 14.63 31.89 21.11
CA THR A 121 13.46 31.69 21.97
C THR A 121 13.89 31.27 23.38
N PRO A 122 13.34 31.87 24.45
CA PRO A 122 13.67 31.49 25.81
C PRO A 122 13.31 30.02 26.05
N CYS A 123 14.24 29.27 26.65
CA CYS A 123 13.98 27.88 27.05
C CYS A 123 12.90 27.88 28.13
N ARG A 124 11.92 26.98 27.99
CA ARG A 124 10.86 26.80 28.99
C ARG A 124 11.49 26.30 30.30
N ASP A 125 11.04 26.85 31.42
CA ASP A 125 11.67 26.78 32.74
C ASP A 125 12.07 25.34 33.13
N ALA A 126 13.32 25.14 33.57
CA ALA A 126 13.89 23.81 33.83
C ALA A 126 13.22 23.08 35.01
N ARG A 127 12.47 23.81 35.84
CA ARG A 127 11.69 23.30 36.98
C ARG A 127 10.61 22.27 36.62
N ASP A 128 10.22 22.16 35.35
CA ASP A 128 9.23 21.17 34.89
C ASP A 128 9.84 19.76 34.73
N LEU A 129 11.17 19.65 34.58
CA LEU A 129 11.87 18.37 34.44
C LEU A 129 12.11 17.69 35.79
N ASP A 130 12.29 18.48 36.86
CA ASP A 130 12.45 17.98 38.23
C ASP A 130 11.18 17.31 38.79
N ARG A 131 10.02 17.49 38.13
CA ARG A 131 8.75 16.82 38.50
C ARG A 131 8.56 15.44 37.88
N MET A 132 9.43 15.05 36.96
CA MET A 132 9.31 13.78 36.23
C MET A 132 10.12 12.63 36.86
N PHE A 133 10.96 12.93 37.85
CA PHE A 133 11.77 11.98 38.61
C PHE A 133 11.37 12.01 40.09
#